data_AF-A0A2E2EN36-F1
#
_entry.id   AF-A0A2E2EN36-F1
#
_cell.length_a   1.000
_cell.length_b   1.000
_cell.length_c   1.000
_cell.angle_alpha   90.00
_cell.angle_beta   90.00
_cell.angle_gamma   90.00
#
_symmetry.space_group_name_H-M   'P 1'
#
loop_
_entity.id
_entity.type
_entity.pdbx_description
1 polymer ?
#
loop_
_entity_poly.entity_id
_entity_poly.type
_entity_poly.pdbx_seq_one_letter_code
_entity_poly.pdbx_strand_id
1 'polypeptide(L)' 'MWNKKIILLLFSVMVSLQSFSQCAMCKAAVEADLESGGTKGAGLNEGILYLMATPYLAMLCFGIFYTIQKRKKNKPA' A
#
# COMPACT_ATOMS: atom_id res chain seq x y z
N MET A 1 -13.31 -39.01 9.95
CA MET A 1 -13.78 -37.95 9.04
C MET A 1 -13.15 -36.64 9.47
N TRP A 2 -12.07 -36.19 8.81
CA TRP A 2 -11.43 -34.94 9.18
C TRP A 2 -12.37 -33.77 8.85
N ASN A 3 -12.68 -32.92 9.84
CA ASN A 3 -13.57 -31.79 9.63
C ASN A 3 -12.91 -30.80 8.66
N LYS A 4 -13.59 -30.48 7.55
CA LYS A 4 -13.11 -29.54 6.53
C LYS A 4 -12.64 -28.20 7.12
N LYS A 5 -13.26 -27.77 8.22
CA LYS A 5 -12.86 -26.56 8.98
C LYS A 5 -11.48 -26.69 9.63
N ILE A 6 -11.15 -27.87 10.17
CA ILE A 6 -9.84 -28.14 10.77
C ILE A 6 -8.76 -28.17 9.69
N ILE A 7 -9.06 -28.78 8.53
CA ILE A 7 -8.16 -28.78 7.37
C ILE A 7 -7.88 -27.34 6.91
N LEU A 8 -8.93 -26.53 6.76
CA LEU A 8 -8.81 -25.14 6.33
C LEU A 8 -7.99 -24.30 7.32
N LEU A 9 -8.19 -24.52 8.63
CA LEU A 9 -7.44 -23.85 9.69
C LEU A 9 -5.95 -24.20 9.61
N LEU A 10 -5.61 -25.49 9.50
CA LEU A 10 -4.23 -25.95 9.36
C LEU A 10 -3.56 -25.39 8.11
N PHE A 11 -4.26 -25.36 6.98
CA PHE A 11 -3.76 -24.77 5.75
C PHE A 11 -3.46 -23.28 5.91
N SER A 12 -4.37 -22.52 6.54
CA SER A 12 -4.19 -21.09 6.80
C SER A 12 -2.97 -20.80 7.70
N VAL A 13 -2.75 -21.62 8.73
CA VAL A 13 -1.59 -21.50 9.63
C VAL A 13 -0.29 -21.79 8.88
N MET A 14 -0.26 -22.83 8.04
CA MET A 14 0.92 -23.16 7.22
C MET A 14 1.28 -22.04 6.25
N VAL A 15 0.29 -21.45 5.57
CA VAL A 15 0.50 -20.30 4.67
C VAL A 15 1.02 -19.09 5.45
N SER A 16 0.48 -18.82 6.63
CA SER A 16 0.90 -17.70 7.48
C SER A 16 2.34 -17.85 7.99
N LEU A 17 2.78 -19.08 8.26
CA LEU A 17 4.17 -19.36 8.69
C LEU A 17 5.19 -19.23 7.56
N GLN A 18 4.79 -19.49 6.31
CA GLN A 18 5.61 -19.19 5.14
C GLN A 18 5.55 -17.73 4.71
N SER A 19 4.59 -16.97 5.24
CA SER A 19 4.45 -15.54 5.04
C SER A 19 5.45 -14.78 5.93
N PHE A 20 6.75 -15.08 5.80
CA PHE A 20 7.78 -14.15 6.27
C PHE A 20 7.55 -12.81 5.57
N SER A 21 7.61 -11.69 6.30
CA SER A 21 7.48 -10.36 5.70
C SER A 21 8.64 -10.14 4.74
N GLN A 22 8.42 -10.48 3.47
CA GLN A 22 9.40 -10.30 2.39
C GLN A 22 9.78 -8.83 2.23
N CYS A 23 9.02 -7.90 2.82
CA CYS A 23 9.37 -6.49 2.89
C CYS A 23 10.80 -6.26 3.43
N ALA A 24 11.25 -7.01 4.45
CA ALA A 24 12.60 -6.83 5.01
C ALA A 24 13.70 -7.45 4.13
N MET A 25 13.45 -8.64 3.55
CA MET A 25 14.41 -9.29 2.64
C MET A 25 14.52 -8.60 1.28
N CYS A 26 13.40 -8.21 0.68
CA CYS A 26 13.37 -7.45 -0.56
C CYS A 26 14.06 -6.09 -0.37
N LYS A 27 13.88 -5.43 0.77
CA LYS A 27 14.60 -4.20 1.11
C LYS A 27 16.11 -4.43 1.19
N ALA A 28 16.56 -5.43 1.94
CA ALA A 28 17.98 -5.73 2.08
C ALA A 28 18.64 -6.11 0.74
N ALA A 29 17.97 -6.89 -0.10
CA ALA A 29 18.46 -7.26 -1.42
C ALA A 29 18.57 -6.04 -2.36
N VAL A 30 17.59 -5.14 -2.29
CA VAL A 30 17.59 -3.89 -3.07
C VAL A 30 18.69 -2.93 -2.60
N GLU A 31 18.90 -2.82 -1.28
CA GLU A 31 19.99 -2.01 -0.71
C GLU A 31 21.37 -2.55 -1.12
N ALA A 32 21.56 -3.88 -1.07
CA ALA A 32 22.79 -4.52 -1.54
C ALA A 32 23.03 -4.37 -3.06
N ASP A 33 21.97 -4.41 -3.87
CA ASP A 33 22.05 -4.16 -5.32
C ASP A 33 22.50 -2.71 -5.59
N LEU A 34 21.95 -1.73 -4.86
CA LEU A 34 22.37 -0.32 -4.96
C LEU A 34 23.83 -0.10 -4.51
N GLU A 35 24.26 -0.70 -3.41
CA GLU A 35 25.64 -0.60 -2.90
C GLU A 35 26.67 -1.22 -3.86
N SER A 36 26.28 -2.25 -4.61
CA SER A 36 27.12 -2.87 -5.64
C SER A 36 27.07 -2.18 -7.00
N GLY A 37 26.41 -1.01 -7.10
CA GLY A 37 26.28 -0.22 -8.32
C GLY A 37 25.15 -0.66 -9.27
N GLY A 38 24.29 -1.57 -8.81
CA GLY A 38 23.06 -1.94 -9.48
C GLY A 38 21.98 -0.86 -9.35
N THR A 39 20.91 -1.00 -10.15
CA THR A 39 19.86 0.03 -10.29
C THR A 39 18.49 -0.45 -9.82
N LYS A 40 18.37 -1.67 -9.28
CA LYS A 40 17.06 -2.26 -8.95
C LYS A 40 16.30 -1.50 -7.85
N GLY A 41 17.01 -0.71 -7.04
CA GLY A 41 16.41 0.16 -6.02
C GLY A 41 16.33 1.64 -6.37
N ALA A 42 16.80 2.04 -7.56
CA ALA A 42 16.89 3.44 -7.91
C ALA A 42 15.47 4.03 -8.03
N GLY A 43 15.20 5.13 -7.32
CA GLY A 43 13.90 5.78 -7.32
C GLY A 43 12.82 5.11 -6.44
N LEU A 44 13.16 4.08 -5.65
CA LEU A 44 12.17 3.42 -4.78
C LEU A 44 11.53 4.38 -3.77
N ASN A 45 12.32 5.25 -3.14
CA ASN A 45 11.82 6.25 -2.19
C ASN A 45 10.91 7.30 -2.85
N GLU A 46 11.19 7.66 -4.10
CA GLU A 46 10.32 8.54 -4.88
C GLU A 46 8.98 7.87 -5.18
N GLY A 47 8.99 6.58 -5.52
CA GLY A 47 7.78 5.78 -5.71
C GLY A 47 6.94 5.66 -4.42
N ILE A 48 7.59 5.47 -3.27
CA ILE A 48 6.90 5.44 -1.96
C ILE A 48 6.25 6.80 -1.68
N LEU A 49 6.97 7.89 -1.88
CA LEU A 49 6.43 9.24 -1.71
C LEU A 49 5.24 9.50 -2.64
N TYR A 50 5.32 9.06 -3.90
CA TYR A 50 4.22 9.17 -4.86
C TYR A 50 2.96 8.41 -4.40
N LEU A 51 3.12 7.16 -3.96
CA LEU A 51 2.02 6.35 -3.43
C LEU A 51 1.42 6.93 -2.15
N MET A 52 2.27 7.44 -1.25
CA MET A 52 1.83 8.09 -0.02
C MET A 52 1.11 9.42 -0.28
N ALA A 53 1.55 10.21 -1.27
CA ALA A 53 0.94 11.49 -1.60
C ALA A 53 -0.47 11.34 -2.20
N THR A 54 -0.70 10.26 -2.95
CA THR A 54 -1.96 9.99 -3.67
C THR A 54 -3.23 10.12 -2.78
N PRO A 55 -3.34 9.44 -1.61
CA PRO A 55 -4.53 9.56 -0.77
C PRO A 55 -4.76 10.97 -0.22
N TYR A 56 -3.70 11.72 0.11
CA TYR A 56 -3.82 13.10 0.59
C TYR A 56 -4.35 14.03 -0.51
N LEU A 57 -3.83 13.90 -1.73
CA LEU A 57 -4.31 14.67 -2.88
C LEU A 57 -5.77 14.34 -3.21
N ALA A 58 -6.14 13.06 -3.17
CA ALA A 58 -7.52 12.64 -3.40
C ALA A 58 -8.48 13.26 -2.37
N MET A 59 -8.12 13.24 -1.08
CA MET A 59 -8.91 13.84 -0.02
C MET A 59 -9.05 15.36 -0.19
N LEU A 60 -7.97 16.04 -0.54
CA LEU A 60 -7.96 17.49 -0.78
C LEU A 60 -8.85 17.87 -1.96
N CYS A 61 -8.71 17.18 -3.09
CA CYS A 61 -9.56 17.37 -4.27
C CYS A 61 -11.04 17.16 -3.93
N PHE A 62 -11.36 16.09 -3.20
CA PHE A 62 -12.72 15.80 -2.77
C PHE A 62 -13.28 16.90 -1.85
N GLY A 63 -12.51 17.35 -0.86
CA GLY A 63 -12.94 18.40 0.08
C GLY A 63 -13.19 19.75 -0.60
N ILE A 64 -12.35 20.12 -1.56
CA ILE A 64 -12.53 21.33 -2.39
C ILE A 64 -13.81 21.19 -3.23
N PHE A 65 -13.95 20.08 -3.95
CA PHE A 65 -15.12 19.82 -4.80
C PHE A 65 -16.43 19.86 -3.99
N TYR A 66 -16.46 19.20 -2.83
CA TYR A 66 -17.61 19.18 -1.93
C TYR A 66 -17.98 20.60 -1.45
N THR A 67 -16.99 21.39 -1.03
CA THR A 67 -17.21 22.76 -0.56
C THR A 67 -17.76 23.67 -1.66
N ILE A 68 -17.26 23.54 -2.89
CA ILE A 68 -17.79 24.29 -4.04
C ILE A 68 -19.23 23.90 -4.31
N GLN A 69 -19.56 22.61 -4.32
CA GLN A 69 -20.90 22.13 -4.62
C GLN A 69 -21.91 22.57 -3.54
N LYS A 70 -21.52 22.49 -2.26
CA LYS A 70 -22.31 22.99 -1.13
C LYS A 70 -22.57 24.49 -1.22
N ARG A 71 -21.57 25.30 -1.60
CA ARG A 71 -21.73 26.75 -1.82
C ARG A 71 -22.68 27.07 -2.97
N LYS A 72 -22.65 26.29 -4.06
CA LYS A 72 -23.60 26.45 -5.18
C LYS A 72 -25.04 26.17 -4.76
N LYS A 73 -25.26 25.14 -3.92
CA LYS A 73 -26.60 24.81 -3.42
C LYS A 73 -27.17 25.85 -2.45
N ASN A 74 -26.30 26.53 -1.70
CA ASN A 74 -26.70 27.49 -0.66
C ASN A 74 -26.71 28.95 -1.13
N LYS A 75 -26.57 29.22 -2.43
CA LYS A 75 -26.66 30.59 -2.97
C LYS A 75 -28.15 30.95 -3.08
N PRO A 76 -28.67 31.94 -2.33
CA PRO A 76 -30.04 32.41 -2.53
C PRO A 76 -30.17 32.96 -3.95
N ALA A 77 -31.32 32.67 -4.58
CA ALA A 77 -31.64 33.06 -5.95
C ALA A 77 -31.56 34.58 -6.16
#